data_AF-A0A5J4TE22-F1
#
_entry.id   AF-A0A5J4TE22-F1
#
_cell.length_a   1.000
_cell.length_b   1.000
_cell.length_c   1.000
_cell.angle_alpha   90.00
_cell.angle_beta   90.00
_cell.angle_gamma   90.00
#
_symmetry.space_group_name_H-M   'P 1'
#
loop_
_entity.id
_entity.type
_entity.pdbx_description
1 polymer ?
#
loop_
_entity_poly.entity_id
_entity_poly.type
_entity_poly.pdbx_seq_one_letter_code
_entity_poly.pdbx_strand_id
1 'polypeptide(L)'
;MSAAGDRTKLKDFDQMYQLATNIGLEYNATGFEIFKIFETLIEYYTLREEEKQEFQKLKNYYTFTEQKTEKTIDVINYLHYLNHVMSLDANARQREQMANILETKGLSKEAIRRLNPDPAADPQEPESNN
;
A
#
# COMPACT_ATOMS: atom_id res chain seq x y z
N MET A 1 8.88 -36.76 2.97
CA MET A 1 9.47 -35.96 1.88
C MET A 1 8.33 -35.33 1.10
N SER A 2 8.30 -33.99 1.02
CA SER A 2 7.73 -33.19 -0.08
C SER A 2 7.91 -31.71 0.25
N ALA A 3 9.15 -31.21 0.09
CA ALA A 3 9.45 -29.79 0.06
C ALA A 3 9.31 -29.32 -1.40
N ALA A 4 8.07 -29.20 -1.87
CA ALA A 4 7.76 -28.44 -3.08
C ALA A 4 7.35 -27.04 -2.62
N GLY A 5 8.34 -26.26 -2.20
CA GLY A 5 8.19 -24.84 -1.95
C GLY A 5 7.72 -24.16 -3.23
N ASP A 6 6.54 -23.57 -3.13
CA ASP A 6 5.82 -22.76 -4.11
C ASP A 6 6.74 -21.81 -4.90
N ARG A 7 7.28 -22.27 -6.04
CA ARG A 7 8.16 -21.50 -6.96
C ARG A 7 7.48 -20.26 -7.55
N THR A 8 6.18 -20.10 -7.35
CA THR A 8 5.35 -18.97 -7.80
C THR A 8 5.66 -17.69 -7.05
N LYS A 9 6.11 -17.75 -5.80
CA LYS A 9 6.24 -16.57 -4.93
C LYS A 9 7.58 -15.83 -5.05
N LEU A 10 8.65 -16.50 -5.51
CA LEU A 10 9.93 -15.83 -5.83
C LEU A 10 9.77 -14.85 -7.00
N LYS A 11 8.78 -15.10 -7.88
CA LYS A 11 8.45 -14.19 -8.96
C LYS A 11 8.05 -12.81 -8.45
N ASP A 12 7.33 -12.72 -7.34
CA ASP A 12 6.82 -11.41 -6.88
C ASP A 12 7.97 -10.52 -6.38
N PHE A 13 8.93 -11.07 -5.64
CA PHE A 13 10.12 -10.35 -5.19
C PHE A 13 11.00 -9.90 -6.36
N ASP A 14 11.32 -10.81 -7.28
CA ASP A 14 12.13 -10.51 -8.46
C ASP A 14 11.42 -9.51 -9.39
N GLN A 15 10.09 -9.61 -9.52
CA GLN A 15 9.29 -8.65 -10.28
C GLN A 15 9.32 -7.27 -9.66
N MET A 16 9.25 -7.14 -8.33
CA MET A 16 9.37 -5.85 -7.65
C MET A 16 10.76 -5.26 -7.87
N TYR A 17 11.82 -6.07 -7.86
CA TYR A 17 13.17 -5.59 -8.15
C TYR A 17 13.33 -5.16 -9.62
N GLN A 18 12.73 -5.90 -10.57
CA GLN A 18 12.68 -5.52 -11.98
C GLN A 18 11.90 -4.23 -12.20
N LEU A 19 10.77 -4.04 -11.51
CA LEU A 19 10.00 -2.80 -11.56
C LEU A 19 10.82 -1.62 -11.05
N ALA A 20 11.49 -1.76 -9.90
CA ALA A 20 12.39 -0.75 -9.38
C ALA A 20 13.52 -0.41 -10.35
N THR A 21 14.08 -1.42 -11.02
CA THR A 21 15.12 -1.26 -12.04
C THR A 21 14.59 -0.46 -13.23
N ASN A 22 13.41 -0.79 -13.75
CA ASN A 22 12.80 -0.08 -14.87
C ASN A 22 12.52 1.39 -14.52
N ILE A 23 11.92 1.65 -13.35
CA ILE A 23 11.70 3.01 -12.86
C ILE A 23 13.04 3.73 -12.76
N GLY A 24 14.05 3.14 -12.13
CA GLY A 24 15.36 3.77 -11.99
C GLY A 24 16.02 4.11 -13.33
N LEU A 25 15.93 3.22 -14.32
CA LEU A 25 16.47 3.46 -15.67
C LEU A 25 15.78 4.65 -16.36
N GLU A 26 14.47 4.83 -16.20
CA GLU A 26 13.73 5.98 -16.76
C GLU A 26 14.25 7.33 -16.24
N TYR A 27 14.77 7.37 -15.01
CA TYR A 27 15.28 8.59 -14.37
C TYR A 27 16.81 8.67 -14.26
N ASN A 28 17.54 7.73 -14.88
CA ASN A 28 19.00 7.59 -14.77
C ASN A 28 19.49 7.43 -13.31
N ALA A 29 18.77 6.66 -12.51
CA ALA A 29 19.09 6.39 -11.11
C ALA A 29 20.34 5.50 -10.97
N THR A 30 21.10 5.69 -9.90
CA THR A 30 22.20 4.80 -9.54
C THR A 30 21.69 3.44 -9.06
N GLY A 31 22.56 2.44 -8.97
CA GLY A 31 22.20 1.14 -8.38
C GLY A 31 21.70 1.27 -6.93
N PHE A 32 22.28 2.19 -6.15
CA PHE A 32 21.82 2.51 -4.81
C PHE A 32 20.39 3.09 -4.84
N GLU A 33 20.11 4.03 -5.74
CA GLU A 33 18.78 4.64 -5.87
C GLU A 33 17.72 3.63 -6.33
N ILE A 34 18.06 2.74 -7.27
CA ILE A 34 17.22 1.60 -7.66
C ILE A 34 16.89 0.75 -6.44
N PHE A 35 17.88 0.44 -5.60
CA PHE A 35 17.65 -0.32 -4.37
C PHE A 35 16.73 0.42 -3.39
N LYS A 36 16.84 1.75 -3.26
CA LYS A 36 15.92 2.53 -2.41
C LYS A 36 14.49 2.56 -2.96
N ILE A 37 14.32 2.62 -4.27
CA ILE A 37 13.00 2.49 -4.92
C ILE A 37 12.42 1.10 -4.64
N PHE A 38 13.24 0.05 -4.79
CA PHE A 38 12.84 -1.32 -4.47
C PHE A 38 12.43 -1.48 -3.01
N GLU A 39 13.22 -0.97 -2.07
CA GLU A 39 12.91 -1.00 -0.64
C GLU A 39 11.55 -0.37 -0.34
N THR A 40 11.21 0.75 -0.99
CA THR A 40 9.89 1.39 -0.88
C THR A 40 8.77 0.52 -1.46
N LEU A 41 8.97 -0.10 -2.62
CA LEU A 41 7.94 -0.96 -3.25
C LEU A 41 7.55 -2.15 -2.37
N ILE A 42 8.49 -2.69 -1.59
CA ILE A 42 8.27 -3.86 -0.74
C ILE A 42 8.02 -3.51 0.74
N GLU A 43 7.88 -2.23 1.10
CA GLU A 43 7.82 -1.83 2.52
C GLU A 43 6.59 -2.39 3.27
N TYR A 44 5.51 -2.64 2.53
CA TYR A 44 4.28 -3.27 3.05
C TYR A 44 4.19 -4.77 2.72
N TYR A 45 5.22 -5.35 2.12
CA TYR A 45 5.22 -6.76 1.72
C TYR A 45 5.77 -7.62 2.86
N THR A 46 5.02 -8.67 3.21
CA THR A 46 5.53 -9.67 4.15
C THR A 46 6.51 -10.60 3.43
N LEU A 47 7.80 -10.30 3.56
CA LEU A 47 8.86 -11.13 2.98
C LEU A 47 8.94 -12.51 3.67
N ARG A 48 9.13 -13.55 2.87
CA ARG A 48 9.44 -14.91 3.32
C ARG A 48 10.91 -15.00 3.73
N GLU A 49 11.28 -16.07 4.42
CA GLU A 49 12.62 -16.20 4.99
C GLU A 49 13.74 -16.20 3.92
N GLU A 50 13.50 -16.85 2.78
CA GLU A 50 14.41 -16.83 1.63
C GLU A 50 14.55 -15.41 1.04
N GLU A 51 13.46 -14.66 0.93
CA GLU A 51 13.45 -13.29 0.40
C GLU A 51 14.11 -12.31 1.38
N LYS A 52 13.96 -12.52 2.69
CA LYS A 52 14.68 -11.74 3.70
C LYS A 52 16.18 -11.92 3.57
N GLN A 53 16.65 -13.15 3.30
CA GLN A 53 18.07 -13.41 3.09
C GLN A 53 18.59 -12.70 1.85
N GLU A 54 17.88 -12.77 0.73
CA GLU A 54 18.26 -12.06 -0.50
C GLU A 54 18.19 -10.54 -0.34
N PHE A 55 17.13 -10.02 0.27
CA PHE A 55 16.99 -8.60 0.61
C PHE A 55 18.16 -8.12 1.47
N GLN A 56 18.56 -8.90 2.48
CA GLN A 56 19.67 -8.55 3.35
C GLN A 56 21.01 -8.54 2.57
N LYS A 57 21.21 -9.45 1.61
CA LYS A 57 22.39 -9.43 0.73
C LYS A 57 22.42 -8.16 -0.11
N LEU A 58 21.30 -7.78 -0.73
CA LEU A 58 21.17 -6.54 -1.51
C LEU A 58 21.42 -5.32 -0.64
N LYS A 59 20.79 -5.27 0.54
CA LYS A 59 20.99 -4.19 1.52
C LYS A 59 22.46 -4.05 1.90
N ASN A 60 23.13 -5.16 2.17
CA ASN A 60 24.56 -5.18 2.48
C ASN A 60 25.40 -4.66 1.31
N TYR A 61 25.09 -5.06 0.08
CA TYR A 61 25.78 -4.62 -1.14
C TYR A 61 25.65 -3.11 -1.37
N TYR A 62 24.48 -2.55 -1.12
CA TYR A 62 24.19 -1.12 -1.25
C TYR A 62 24.39 -0.33 0.05
N THR A 63 25.12 -0.89 1.04
CA THR A 63 25.47 -0.17 2.28
C THR A 63 26.59 0.83 2.00
N PHE A 64 26.31 1.82 1.18
CA PHE A 64 27.18 2.96 1.00
C PHE A 64 26.38 4.23 1.28
N THR A 65 27.04 5.20 1.89
CA THR A 65 26.52 6.51 2.30
C THR A 65 26.27 7.42 1.10
N GLU A 66 25.68 6.89 0.03
CA GLU A 66 25.25 7.70 -1.10
C GLU A 66 23.95 8.42 -0.74
N GLN A 67 23.88 9.70 -1.07
CA GLN A 67 22.65 10.46 -0.91
C GLN A 67 21.74 10.20 -2.11
N LYS A 68 20.43 10.11 -1.86
CA LYS A 68 19.43 10.06 -2.93
C LYS A 68 19.40 11.40 -3.63
N THR A 69 19.26 11.40 -4.96
CA THR A 69 18.92 12.61 -5.71
C THR A 69 17.50 13.08 -5.39
N GLU A 70 17.21 14.36 -5.65
CA GLU A 70 15.85 14.92 -5.54
C GLU A 70 14.84 14.12 -6.37
N LYS A 71 15.22 13.70 -7.59
CA LYS A 71 14.38 12.89 -8.47
C LYS A 71 13.97 11.56 -7.83
N THR A 72 14.92 10.86 -7.21
CA THR A 72 14.62 9.60 -6.51
C THR A 72 13.74 9.84 -5.29
N ILE A 73 13.92 10.97 -4.59
CA ILE A 73 13.05 11.35 -3.48
C ILE A 73 11.62 11.58 -3.98
N ASP A 74 11.43 12.28 -5.09
CA ASP A 74 10.11 12.52 -5.68
C ASP A 74 9.42 11.22 -6.09
N VAL A 75 10.15 10.29 -6.71
CA VAL A 75 9.63 8.95 -7.06
C VAL A 75 9.17 8.21 -5.80
N ILE A 76 9.98 8.19 -4.74
CA ILE A 76 9.63 7.54 -3.47
C ILE A 76 8.38 8.17 -2.86
N ASN A 77 8.31 9.51 -2.82
CA ASN A 77 7.15 10.23 -2.31
C ASN A 77 5.88 9.89 -3.11
N TYR A 78 6.00 9.80 -4.43
CA TYR A 78 4.89 9.43 -5.30
C TYR A 78 4.42 7.98 -5.06
N LEU A 79 5.35 7.04 -4.87
CA LEU A 79 5.01 5.65 -4.53
C LEU A 79 4.25 5.55 -3.19
N HIS A 80 4.69 6.29 -2.17
CA HIS A 80 3.95 6.36 -0.90
C HIS A 80 2.55 6.97 -1.08
N TYR A 81 2.43 8.04 -1.89
CA TYR A 81 1.13 8.64 -2.21
C TYR A 81 0.19 7.64 -2.88
N LEU A 82 0.66 6.91 -3.90
CA LEU A 82 -0.13 5.88 -4.58
C LEU A 82 -0.59 4.81 -3.60
N ASN A 83 0.30 4.33 -2.72
CA ASN A 83 -0.07 3.35 -1.71
C ASN A 83 -1.15 3.87 -0.75
N HIS A 84 -1.01 5.12 -0.31
CA HIS A 84 -2.01 5.77 0.53
C HIS A 84 -3.38 5.82 -0.16
N VAL A 85 -3.44 6.26 -1.42
CA VAL A 85 -4.69 6.34 -2.19
C VAL A 85 -5.32 4.97 -2.39
N MET A 86 -4.53 3.94 -2.73
CA MET A 86 -5.04 2.57 -2.85
C MET A 86 -5.61 2.04 -1.53
N SER A 87 -4.99 2.38 -0.39
CA SER A 87 -5.52 1.99 0.93
C SER A 87 -6.88 2.65 1.23
N LEU A 88 -7.07 3.90 0.81
CA LEU A 88 -8.34 4.61 0.98
C LEU A 88 -9.44 3.98 0.13
N ASP A 89 -9.14 3.60 -1.13
CA ASP A 89 -10.10 2.92 -2.01
C ASP A 89 -10.48 1.53 -1.46
N ALA A 90 -9.51 0.74 -0.99
CA ALA A 90 -9.79 -0.54 -0.36
C ALA A 90 -10.71 -0.40 0.86
N ASN A 91 -10.44 0.61 1.71
CA ASN A 91 -11.28 0.93 2.86
C ASN A 91 -12.69 1.39 2.44
N ALA A 92 -12.83 2.17 1.37
CA ALA A 92 -14.12 2.60 0.85
C ALA A 92 -14.96 1.42 0.37
N ARG A 93 -14.37 0.49 -0.41
CA ARG A 93 -15.03 -0.73 -0.88
C ARG A 93 -15.47 -1.62 0.28
N GLN A 94 -14.65 -1.75 1.33
CA GLN A 94 -15.01 -2.53 2.52
C GLN A 94 -16.22 -1.91 3.26
N ARG A 95 -16.27 -0.58 3.37
CA ARG A 95 -17.42 0.12 3.98
C ARG A 95 -18.70 -0.08 3.16
N GLU A 96 -18.61 -0.02 1.84
CA GLU A 96 -19.75 -0.28 0.95
C GLU A 96 -20.26 -1.73 1.10
N GLN A 97 -19.36 -2.71 1.14
CA GLN A 97 -19.74 -4.11 1.40
C GLN A 97 -20.42 -4.28 2.76
N MET A 98 -19.90 -3.62 3.81
CA MET A 98 -20.52 -3.66 5.14
C MET A 98 -21.92 -3.03 5.13
N ALA A 99 -22.09 -1.88 4.45
CA ALA A 99 -23.40 -1.24 4.30
C ALA A 99 -24.40 -2.16 3.59
N ASN A 100 -23.99 -2.83 2.51
CA ASN A 100 -24.82 -3.80 1.78
C ASN A 100 -25.20 -5.02 2.65
N ILE A 101 -24.28 -5.52 3.48
CA ILE A 101 -24.56 -6.61 4.43
C ILE A 101 -25.58 -6.17 5.50
N LEU A 102 -25.49 -4.93 5.98
CA LEU A 102 -26.41 -4.41 6.98
C LEU A 102 -27.81 -4.18 6.38
N GLU A 103 -27.90 -3.63 5.17
CA GLU A 103 -29.16 -3.48 4.44
C GLU A 103 -29.84 -4.83 4.16
N THR A 104 -29.09 -5.84 3.70
CA THR A 104 -29.62 -7.18 3.44
C THR A 104 -30.06 -7.91 4.72
N LYS A 105 -29.49 -7.56 5.88
CA LYS A 105 -29.94 -8.04 7.20
C LYS A 105 -31.13 -7.27 7.77
N GLY A 106 -31.71 -6.33 7.02
CA GLY A 106 -32.90 -5.58 7.42
C GLY A 106 -32.63 -4.43 8.38
N LEU A 107 -31.36 -4.04 8.59
CA LEU A 107 -31.03 -2.80 9.28
C LEU A 107 -31.27 -1.65 8.31
N SER A 108 -32.25 -0.79 8.63
CA SER A 108 -32.57 0.37 7.79
C SER A 108 -31.34 1.29 7.67
N LYS A 109 -31.18 1.94 6.51
CA LYS A 109 -30.13 2.96 6.25
C LYS A 109 -30.02 4.01 7.36
N GLU A 110 -31.13 4.28 8.04
CA GLU A 110 -31.20 5.23 9.16
C GLU A 110 -30.57 4.69 10.47
N ALA A 111 -30.61 3.38 10.69
CA ALA A 111 -29.92 2.73 11.81
C ALA A 111 -28.39 2.68 11.57
N ILE A 112 -27.97 2.54 10.32
CA ILE A 112 -26.55 2.52 9.92
C ILE A 112 -25.93 3.92 10.06
N ARG A 113 -26.63 4.99 9.65
CA ARG A 113 -26.19 6.40 9.84
C ARG A 113 -26.00 6.78 11.31
N ARG A 114 -26.80 6.23 12.22
CA ARG A 114 -26.68 6.47 13.67
C ARG A 114 -25.47 5.79 14.31
N LEU A 115 -24.93 4.73 13.69
CA LEU A 115 -23.79 3.97 14.22
C LEU A 115 -22.43 4.51 13.74
N ASN A 116 -22.40 5.23 12.63
CA ASN A 116 -21.24 5.97 12.13
C ASN A 116 -21.70 7.37 11.70
N PRO A 117 -21.93 8.29 12.65
CA PRO A 117 -22.32 9.65 12.31
C PRO A 117 -21.18 10.30 11.53
N ASP A 118 -21.50 10.78 10.33
CA ASP A 118 -20.60 11.60 9.54
C ASP A 118 -20.31 12.89 10.33
N PRO A 119 -19.06 13.16 10.75
CA PRO A 119 -18.76 14.31 11.61
C PRO A 119 -19.01 15.66 10.92
N ALA A 120 -19.29 15.66 9.61
CA ALA A 120 -19.63 16.84 8.81
C ALA A 120 -21.14 17.04 8.57
N ALA A 121 -22.00 16.11 9.03
CA ALA A 121 -23.44 16.29 8.91
C ALA A 121 -23.94 17.19 10.06
N ASP A 122 -24.10 18.48 9.75
CA ASP A 122 -24.68 19.49 10.65
C ASP A 122 -26.02 18.97 11.22
N PRO A 123 -26.24 19.02 12.55
CA PRO A 123 -27.51 18.64 13.12
C PRO A 123 -28.55 19.68 12.70
N GLN A 124 -29.47 19.30 11.81
CA GLN A 124 -30.64 20.13 11.51
C GLN A 124 -31.42 20.36 12.80
N GLU A 125 -31.60 21.65 13.15
CA GLU A 125 -32.36 22.10 14.30
C GLU A 125 -33.80 21.53 14.28
N PRO A 126 -34.37 21.19 15.44
CA PRO A 126 -35.73 20.67 15.49
C PRO A 126 -36.73 21.77 15.10
N GLU A 127 -37.53 21.51 14.07
CA GLU A 127 -38.66 22.37 13.72
C GLU A 127 -39.61 22.47 14.92
N SER A 128 -39.77 23.69 15.44
CA SER A 128 -40.74 24.02 16.47
C SER A 128 -42.14 23.96 15.86
N ASN A 129 -42.93 22.95 16.25
CA ASN A 129 -44.36 22.91 15.94
C ASN A 129 -45.08 24.05 16.69
N ASN A 130 -45.72 24.94 15.92
CA ASN A 130 -46.81 25.81 16.37
C ASN A 130 -48.15 25.20 15.96
#